data_AF-Q88KJ8-F1
#
_entry.id   AF-Q88KJ8-F1
#
_cell.length_a   1.000
_cell.length_b   1.000
_cell.length_c   1.000
_cell.angle_alpha   90.00
_cell.angle_beta   90.00
_cell.angle_gamma   90.00
#
_symmetry.space_group_name_H-M   'P 1'
#
loop_
_entity.id
_entity.type
_entity.pdbx_description
1 polymer ?
#
loop_
_entity_poly.entity_id
_entity_poly.type
_entity_poly.pdbx_seq_one_letter_code
_entity_poly.pdbx_strand_id
1 'polypeptide(L)'
;MERNELNDLKAFEGIFETAGLAIPPFSNMKTLDKIAIELSGTVGASEERIGEILAEVYTPSHLSAMVLNRYPNVPIVSEYKESIAEAVSAHFLGLGHVAVAGLIPVVEGIGRRLYEQRGLGERRGNRIVARLGELIADAIQEVQRKKQGEFGEVESMLRSFQKFLQKFYSDSDKYVTNGSTNRNGVTHGDFTDTKFGSALDFYKTLAAVDILCLISTFQPFPPRESIESKALAMCYLTCKNESEARNKSWRLFLEQ
;
A
#
# COMPACT_ATOMS: atom_id res chain seq x y z
N MET A 1 16.96 26.15 4.65
CA MET A 1 16.98 24.95 3.80
C MET A 1 16.67 25.38 2.39
N GLU A 2 17.66 25.29 1.51
CA GLU A 2 17.52 25.65 0.09
C GLU A 2 16.72 24.58 -0.65
N ARG A 3 15.86 25.02 -1.58
CA ARG A 3 14.86 24.25 -2.33
C ARG A 3 15.40 23.11 -3.23
N ASN A 4 16.70 22.83 -3.25
CA ASN A 4 17.31 21.89 -4.19
C ASN A 4 17.53 20.47 -3.64
N GLU A 5 17.41 20.23 -2.32
CA GLU A 5 17.63 18.90 -1.73
C GLU A 5 16.34 18.06 -1.55
N LEU A 6 15.16 18.63 -1.81
CA LEU A 6 13.86 17.96 -1.65
C LEU A 6 13.35 17.24 -2.91
N ASN A 7 14.03 17.38 -4.05
CA ASN A 7 13.65 16.69 -5.30
C ASN A 7 14.18 15.23 -5.38
N ASP A 8 14.86 14.75 -4.35
CA ASP A 8 15.33 13.37 -4.28
C ASP A 8 14.46 12.60 -3.26
N LEU A 9 13.69 11.61 -3.73
CA LEU A 9 12.89 10.73 -2.88
C LEU A 9 13.74 10.00 -1.81
N LYS A 10 15.06 10.00 -1.96
CA LYS A 10 15.99 9.54 -0.92
C LYS A 10 15.77 10.23 0.43
N ALA A 11 15.41 11.51 0.45
CA ALA A 11 15.07 12.22 1.68
C ALA A 11 13.76 11.68 2.31
N PHE A 12 12.85 11.13 1.49
CA PHE A 12 11.56 10.61 1.95
C PHE A 12 11.69 9.20 2.52
N GLU A 13 12.72 8.43 2.13
CA GLU A 13 12.93 7.08 2.63
C GLU A 13 12.91 7.03 4.16
N GLY A 14 13.67 7.91 4.83
CA GLY A 14 13.75 7.95 6.30
C GLY A 14 12.46 8.44 6.97
N ILE A 15 11.74 9.37 6.34
CA ILE A 15 10.47 9.90 6.86
C ILE A 15 9.39 8.82 6.84
N PHE A 16 9.20 8.18 5.69
CA PHE A 16 8.22 7.11 5.54
C PHE A 16 8.60 5.88 6.38
N GLU A 17 9.89 5.51 6.43
CA GLU A 17 10.37 4.41 7.28
C GLU A 17 10.04 4.62 8.76
N THR A 18 10.23 5.83 9.27
CA THR A 18 9.93 6.19 10.67
C THR A 18 8.44 6.03 10.97
N ALA A 19 7.57 6.37 10.02
CA ALA A 19 6.13 6.14 10.10
C ALA A 19 5.71 4.67 9.85
N GLY A 20 6.66 3.78 9.55
CA GLY A 20 6.38 2.39 9.21
C GLY A 20 5.69 2.21 7.86
N LEU A 21 5.98 3.09 6.90
CA LEU A 21 5.36 3.16 5.58
C LEU A 21 6.38 2.89 4.48
N ALA A 22 5.89 2.35 3.37
CA ALA A 22 6.58 2.45 2.08
C ALA A 22 6.19 3.78 1.42
N ILE A 23 7.10 4.37 0.63
CA ILE A 23 6.74 5.48 -0.26
C ILE A 23 5.74 4.95 -1.30
N PRO A 24 4.50 5.48 -1.36
CA PRO A 24 3.49 4.98 -2.28
C PRO A 24 3.89 5.33 -3.72
N PRO A 25 3.93 4.35 -4.63
CA PRO A 25 4.17 4.64 -6.03
C PRO A 25 2.91 5.28 -6.64
N PHE A 26 2.99 5.70 -7.90
CA PHE A 26 1.86 6.28 -8.64
C PHE A 26 1.27 7.55 -8.01
N SER A 27 2.02 8.17 -7.10
CA SER A 27 1.72 9.48 -6.55
C SER A 27 2.56 10.53 -7.26
N ASN A 28 2.02 11.73 -7.46
CA ASN A 28 2.81 12.83 -8.00
C ASN A 28 3.69 13.43 -6.88
N MET A 29 4.82 14.03 -7.26
CA MET A 29 5.78 14.60 -6.29
C MET A 29 5.15 15.64 -5.36
N LYS A 30 4.25 16.49 -5.84
CA LYS A 30 3.57 17.49 -4.98
C LYS A 30 2.76 16.83 -3.86
N THR A 31 2.09 15.70 -4.13
CA THR A 31 1.40 14.92 -3.10
C THR A 31 2.40 14.29 -2.13
N LEU A 32 3.48 13.71 -2.64
CA LEU A 32 4.52 13.10 -1.80
C LEU A 32 5.23 14.13 -0.90
N ASP A 33 5.56 15.31 -1.42
CA ASP A 33 6.14 16.43 -0.67
C ASP A 33 5.24 16.83 0.49
N LYS A 34 3.94 17.03 0.21
CA LYS A 34 2.95 17.41 1.22
C LYS A 34 2.90 16.35 2.34
N ILE A 35 2.81 15.07 1.97
CA ILE A 35 2.75 13.97 2.93
C ILE A 35 4.05 13.85 3.72
N ALA A 36 5.21 13.99 3.07
CA ALA A 36 6.50 13.94 3.75
C ALA A 36 6.63 15.07 4.79
N ILE A 37 6.16 16.28 4.47
CA ILE A 37 6.10 17.41 5.40
C ILE A 37 5.18 17.09 6.59
N GLU A 38 3.96 16.60 6.32
CA GLU A 38 3.02 16.25 7.39
C GLU A 38 3.56 15.13 8.28
N LEU A 39 4.11 14.07 7.70
CA LEU A 39 4.69 12.95 8.44
C LEU A 39 5.89 13.38 9.31
N SER A 40 6.74 14.28 8.81
CA SER A 40 7.88 14.80 9.58
C SER A 40 7.45 15.53 10.85
N GLY A 41 6.25 16.13 10.86
CA GLY A 41 5.66 16.77 12.03
C GLY A 41 4.90 15.84 12.98
N THR A 42 4.85 14.53 12.71
CA THR A 42 3.95 13.57 13.39
C THR A 42 4.66 12.58 14.30
N VAL A 43 5.82 12.92 14.84
CA VAL A 43 6.54 12.05 15.80
C VAL A 43 5.60 11.71 16.98
N GLY A 44 5.26 10.43 17.11
CA GLY A 44 4.33 9.93 18.14
C GLY A 44 2.83 10.10 17.84
N ALA A 45 2.45 10.45 16.61
CA ALA A 45 1.05 10.54 16.22
C ALA A 45 0.33 9.19 16.24
N SER A 46 -1.00 9.25 16.42
CA SER A 46 -1.86 8.07 16.39
C SER A 46 -1.94 7.45 15.00
N GLU A 47 -2.32 6.17 14.96
CA GLU A 47 -2.56 5.46 13.69
C GLU A 47 -3.66 6.13 12.86
N GLU A 48 -4.69 6.69 13.50
CA GLU A 48 -5.74 7.42 12.77
C GLU A 48 -5.14 8.63 12.05
N ARG A 49 -4.26 9.39 12.71
CA ARG A 49 -3.66 10.58 12.11
C ARG A 49 -2.78 10.24 10.91
N ILE A 50 -1.98 9.17 11.00
CA ILE A 50 -1.17 8.71 9.87
C ILE A 50 -2.08 8.18 8.74
N GLY A 51 -3.17 7.50 9.08
CA GLY A 51 -4.19 7.06 8.14
C GLY A 51 -4.86 8.21 7.39
N GLU A 52 -5.21 9.30 8.09
CA GLU A 52 -5.76 10.52 7.48
C GLU A 52 -4.80 11.15 6.46
N ILE A 53 -3.51 11.23 6.80
CA ILE A 53 -2.48 11.77 5.91
C ILE A 53 -2.38 10.90 4.65
N LEU A 54 -2.36 9.57 4.80
CA LEU A 54 -2.30 8.65 3.66
C LEU A 54 -3.57 8.60 2.82
N ALA A 55 -4.72 8.97 3.38
CA ALA A 55 -5.96 9.06 2.62
C ALA A 55 -5.87 10.09 1.47
N GLU A 56 -4.93 11.04 1.52
CA GLU A 56 -4.64 11.97 0.44
C GLU A 56 -3.95 11.34 -0.78
N VAL A 57 -3.23 10.22 -0.59
CA VAL A 57 -2.75 9.38 -1.70
C VAL A 57 -3.90 8.51 -2.20
N TYR A 58 -4.53 7.79 -1.28
CA TYR A 58 -5.51 6.75 -1.58
C TYR A 58 -6.94 7.30 -1.64
N THR A 59 -7.11 8.37 -2.42
CA THR A 59 -8.42 9.00 -2.63
C THR A 59 -9.37 8.08 -3.42
N PRO A 60 -10.70 8.26 -3.32
CA PRO A 60 -11.66 7.53 -4.16
C PRO A 60 -11.36 7.63 -5.66
N SER A 61 -10.95 8.81 -6.14
CA SER A 61 -10.60 9.03 -7.55
C SER A 61 -9.32 8.30 -7.96
N HIS A 62 -8.28 8.32 -7.11
CA HIS A 62 -7.05 7.60 -7.38
C HIS A 62 -7.31 6.08 -7.39
N LEU A 63 -7.97 5.56 -6.36
CA LEU A 63 -8.24 4.13 -6.24
C LEU A 63 -9.17 3.59 -7.33
N SER A 64 -10.16 4.36 -7.77
CA SER A 64 -11.02 3.94 -8.88
C SER A 64 -10.25 3.87 -10.20
N ALA A 65 -9.34 4.81 -10.46
CA ALA A 65 -8.48 4.77 -11.64
C ALA A 65 -7.50 3.59 -11.58
N MET A 66 -6.95 3.29 -10.40
CA MET A 66 -6.12 2.10 -10.18
C MET A 66 -6.89 0.80 -10.47
N VAL A 67 -8.09 0.67 -9.89
CA VAL A 67 -8.96 -0.50 -10.03
C VAL A 67 -9.43 -0.76 -11.46
N LEU A 68 -9.79 0.28 -12.21
CA LEU A 68 -10.30 0.09 -13.58
C LEU A 68 -9.21 0.12 -14.65
N ASN A 69 -8.20 0.97 -14.49
CA ASN A 69 -7.29 1.30 -15.58
C ASN A 69 -5.89 0.73 -15.39
N ARG A 70 -5.47 0.41 -14.15
CA ARG A 70 -4.13 -0.15 -13.89
C ARG A 70 -4.13 -1.63 -13.57
N TYR A 71 -4.66 -2.04 -12.42
CA TYR A 71 -4.54 -3.43 -11.96
C TYR A 71 -5.02 -4.46 -13.00
N PRO A 72 -6.12 -4.22 -13.75
CA PRO A 72 -6.56 -5.15 -14.79
C PRO A 72 -5.62 -5.28 -15.99
N ASN A 73 -4.71 -4.33 -16.19
CA ASN A 73 -3.85 -4.22 -17.37
C ASN A 73 -2.37 -4.54 -17.07
N VAL A 74 -2.03 -4.87 -15.82
CA VAL A 74 -0.67 -5.21 -15.41
C VAL A 74 -0.52 -6.73 -15.32
N PRO A 75 0.48 -7.34 -16.02
CA PRO A 75 0.72 -8.79 -15.95
C PRO A 75 0.82 -9.29 -14.51
N ILE A 76 0.36 -10.53 -14.26
CA ILE A 76 0.23 -11.15 -12.93
C ILE A 76 -0.78 -10.45 -12.01
N VAL A 77 -0.71 -9.13 -11.85
CA VAL A 77 -1.62 -8.34 -10.99
C VAL A 77 -3.06 -8.44 -11.49
N SER A 78 -3.26 -8.46 -12.81
CA SER A 78 -4.58 -8.58 -13.44
C SER A 78 -5.32 -9.89 -13.10
N GLU A 79 -4.60 -10.93 -12.69
CA GLU A 79 -5.20 -12.18 -12.20
C GLU A 79 -5.88 -12.00 -10.83
N TYR A 80 -5.55 -10.94 -10.09
CA TYR A 80 -6.11 -10.61 -8.77
C TYR A 80 -7.02 -9.38 -8.81
N LYS A 81 -7.36 -8.87 -9.99
CA LYS A 81 -8.13 -7.61 -10.15
C LYS A 81 -9.45 -7.59 -9.40
N GLU A 82 -10.14 -8.73 -9.33
CA GLU A 82 -11.42 -8.87 -8.62
C GLU A 82 -11.23 -8.77 -7.12
N SER A 83 -10.32 -9.56 -6.54
CA SER A 83 -10.00 -9.50 -5.11
C SER A 83 -9.50 -8.12 -4.67
N ILE A 84 -8.72 -7.44 -5.52
CA ILE A 84 -8.29 -6.06 -5.26
C ILE A 84 -9.48 -5.10 -5.27
N ALA A 85 -10.36 -5.19 -6.28
CA ALA A 85 -11.55 -4.33 -6.39
C ALA A 85 -12.52 -4.53 -5.21
N GLU A 86 -12.72 -5.77 -4.78
CA GLU A 86 -13.53 -6.13 -3.62
C GLU A 86 -12.93 -5.57 -2.33
N ALA A 87 -11.62 -5.69 -2.13
CA ALA A 87 -10.95 -5.14 -0.95
C ALA A 87 -11.03 -3.61 -0.90
N VAL A 88 -10.85 -2.93 -2.04
CA VAL A 88 -11.02 -1.47 -2.14
C VAL A 88 -12.46 -1.07 -1.80
N SER A 89 -13.44 -1.81 -2.31
CA SER A 89 -14.86 -1.57 -2.01
C SER A 89 -15.16 -1.79 -0.51
N ALA A 90 -14.62 -2.86 0.07
CA ALA A 90 -14.74 -3.18 1.49
C ALA A 90 -14.17 -2.05 2.36
N HIS A 91 -13.01 -1.48 1.99
CA HIS A 91 -12.43 -0.32 2.68
C HIS A 91 -13.40 0.86 2.72
N PHE A 92 -13.97 1.26 1.57
CA PHE A 92 -14.92 2.37 1.53
C PHE A 92 -16.25 2.07 2.23
N LEU A 93 -16.65 0.80 2.31
CA LEU A 93 -17.80 0.37 3.11
C LEU A 93 -17.52 0.32 4.63
N GLY A 94 -16.28 0.59 5.06
CA GLY A 94 -15.86 0.48 6.47
C GLY A 94 -15.65 -0.95 6.96
N LEU A 95 -15.52 -1.92 6.06
CA LEU A 95 -15.25 -3.32 6.34
C LEU A 95 -13.73 -3.57 6.34
N GLY A 96 -13.01 -2.88 7.21
CA GLY A 96 -11.56 -2.80 7.18
C GLY A 96 -10.85 -4.15 7.37
N HIS A 97 -11.34 -5.02 8.25
CA HIS A 97 -10.79 -6.38 8.42
C HIS A 97 -10.86 -7.19 7.13
N VAL A 98 -12.00 -7.11 6.42
CA VAL A 98 -12.22 -7.79 5.14
C VAL A 98 -11.29 -7.21 4.08
N ALA A 99 -11.17 -5.88 4.02
CA ALA A 99 -10.29 -5.20 3.08
C ALA A 99 -8.82 -5.64 3.25
N VAL A 100 -8.31 -5.66 4.48
CA VAL A 100 -6.93 -6.07 4.77
C VAL A 100 -6.74 -7.56 4.52
N ALA A 101 -7.61 -8.41 5.07
CA ALA A 101 -7.50 -9.86 4.93
C ALA A 101 -7.61 -10.32 3.46
N GLY A 102 -8.40 -9.61 2.65
CA GLY A 102 -8.51 -9.87 1.21
C GLY A 102 -7.25 -9.53 0.41
N LEU A 103 -6.47 -8.52 0.83
CA LEU A 103 -5.26 -8.11 0.12
C LEU A 103 -4.00 -8.91 0.50
N ILE A 104 -3.91 -9.45 1.72
CA ILE A 104 -2.74 -10.26 2.13
C ILE A 104 -2.43 -11.41 1.15
N PRO A 105 -3.39 -12.29 0.76
CA PRO A 105 -3.10 -13.35 -0.20
C PRO A 105 -2.78 -12.82 -1.60
N VAL A 106 -3.28 -11.64 -1.96
CA VAL A 106 -2.95 -10.96 -3.23
C VAL A 106 -1.48 -10.55 -3.25
N VAL A 107 -0.98 -9.92 -2.18
CA VAL A 107 0.44 -9.51 -2.05
C VAL A 107 1.36 -10.73 -2.18
N GLU A 108 1.06 -11.82 -1.46
CA GLU A 108 1.85 -13.05 -1.56
C GLU A 108 1.76 -13.68 -2.95
N GLY A 109 0.56 -13.75 -3.52
CA GLY A 109 0.30 -14.37 -4.80
C GLY A 109 1.01 -13.66 -5.96
N ILE A 110 0.98 -12.33 -5.99
CA ILE A 110 1.69 -11.52 -6.97
C ILE A 110 3.20 -11.70 -6.78
N GLY A 111 3.70 -11.55 -5.56
CA GLY A 111 5.13 -11.65 -5.25
C GLY A 111 5.74 -13.00 -5.65
N ARG A 112 5.05 -14.11 -5.34
CA ARG A 112 5.48 -15.47 -5.72
C ARG A 112 5.58 -15.66 -7.23
N ARG A 113 4.61 -15.13 -7.98
CA ARG A 113 4.59 -15.25 -9.45
C ARG A 113 5.64 -14.36 -10.10
N LEU A 114 5.84 -13.14 -9.61
CA LEU A 114 6.90 -12.25 -10.09
C LEU A 114 8.30 -12.84 -9.85
N TYR A 115 8.51 -13.45 -8.68
CA TYR A 115 9.76 -14.14 -8.34
C TYR A 115 10.09 -15.26 -9.35
N GLU A 116 9.12 -16.12 -9.65
CA GLU A 116 9.27 -17.20 -10.63
C GLU A 116 9.42 -16.67 -12.06
N GLN A 117 8.62 -15.66 -12.47
CA GLN A 117 8.71 -15.05 -13.80
C GLN A 117 10.09 -14.43 -14.04
N ARG A 118 10.74 -13.88 -13.00
CA ARG A 118 12.10 -13.33 -13.07
C ARG A 118 13.21 -14.40 -13.03
N GLY A 119 12.85 -15.68 -12.94
CA GLY A 119 13.82 -16.77 -12.92
C GLY A 119 14.62 -16.86 -11.62
N LEU A 120 14.12 -16.29 -10.52
CA LEU A 120 14.82 -16.28 -9.23
C LEU A 120 14.66 -17.62 -8.47
N GLY A 121 13.71 -18.45 -8.87
CA GLY A 121 13.49 -19.79 -8.32
C GLY A 121 12.02 -20.22 -8.39
N GLU A 122 11.69 -21.30 -7.68
CA GLU A 122 10.31 -21.80 -7.62
C GLU A 122 9.38 -20.92 -6.77
N ARG A 123 8.15 -20.69 -7.27
CA ARG A 123 7.13 -19.91 -6.55
C ARG A 123 6.62 -20.59 -5.26
N ARG A 124 6.72 -21.92 -5.18
CA ARG A 124 6.20 -22.73 -4.06
C ARG A 124 7.27 -22.96 -3.00
N GLY A 125 6.80 -23.24 -1.78
CA GLY A 125 7.63 -23.57 -0.62
C GLY A 125 7.57 -22.54 0.50
N ASN A 126 8.22 -22.89 1.60
CA ASN A 126 8.35 -22.06 2.80
C ASN A 126 9.32 -20.89 2.50
N ARG A 127 9.30 -19.82 3.30
CA ARG A 127 10.14 -18.59 3.14
C ARG A 127 9.62 -17.55 2.14
N ILE A 128 8.34 -17.18 2.22
CA ILE A 128 7.77 -16.08 1.41
C ILE A 128 8.54 -14.76 1.58
N VAL A 129 8.96 -14.46 2.82
CA VAL A 129 9.72 -13.25 3.17
C VAL A 129 11.04 -13.17 2.40
N ALA A 130 11.80 -14.28 2.36
CA ALA A 130 13.06 -14.33 1.64
C ALA A 130 12.87 -14.12 0.14
N ARG A 131 11.87 -14.78 -0.48
CA ARG A 131 11.57 -14.61 -1.91
C ARG A 131 11.19 -13.17 -2.25
N LEU A 132 10.35 -12.53 -1.43
CA LEU A 132 10.00 -11.13 -1.64
C LEU A 132 11.20 -10.20 -1.48
N GLY A 133 12.08 -10.46 -0.50
CA GLY A 133 13.32 -9.72 -0.32
C GLY A 133 14.26 -9.84 -1.52
N GLU A 134 14.43 -11.05 -2.05
CA GLU A 134 15.21 -11.34 -3.26
C GLU A 134 14.60 -10.68 -4.50
N LEU A 135 13.28 -10.75 -4.67
CA LEU A 135 12.54 -10.09 -5.76
C LEU A 135 12.80 -8.57 -5.77
N ILE A 136 12.73 -7.92 -4.61
CA ILE A 136 12.97 -6.48 -4.51
C ILE A 136 14.44 -6.15 -4.77
N ALA A 137 15.37 -6.95 -4.24
CA ALA A 137 16.80 -6.76 -4.50
C ALA A 137 17.13 -6.88 -6.00
N ASP A 138 16.52 -7.84 -6.69
CA ASP A 138 16.63 -7.99 -8.15
C ASP A 138 16.03 -6.77 -8.89
N ALA A 139 14.83 -6.32 -8.48
CA ALA A 139 14.20 -5.13 -9.07
C ALA A 139 15.05 -3.86 -8.89
N ILE A 140 15.67 -3.65 -7.72
CA ILE A 140 16.60 -2.53 -7.47
C ILE A 140 17.80 -2.63 -8.42
N GLN A 141 18.42 -3.81 -8.55
CA GLN A 141 19.54 -4.02 -9.47
C GLN A 141 19.16 -3.75 -10.93
N GLU A 142 17.95 -4.14 -11.33
CA GLU A 142 17.45 -3.88 -12.68
C GLU A 142 17.30 -2.38 -12.96
N VAL A 143 16.71 -1.62 -12.03
CA VAL A 143 16.55 -0.17 -12.14
C VAL A 143 17.92 0.50 -12.23
N GLN A 144 18.87 0.12 -11.37
CA GLN A 144 20.23 0.64 -11.37
C GLN A 144 21.02 0.30 -12.64
N ARG A 145 20.75 -0.86 -13.25
CA ARG A 145 21.39 -1.29 -14.50
C ARG A 145 20.81 -0.56 -15.70
N LYS A 146 19.49 -0.38 -15.76
CA LYS A 146 18.80 0.25 -16.90
C LYS A 146 18.93 1.76 -16.91
N LYS A 147 18.86 2.42 -15.74
CA LYS A 147 18.92 3.89 -15.57
C LYS A 147 18.01 4.65 -16.56
N GLN A 148 16.78 4.19 -16.75
CA GLN A 148 15.82 4.80 -17.67
C GLN A 148 14.80 5.64 -16.92
N GLY A 149 14.46 6.82 -17.47
CA GLY A 149 13.45 7.72 -16.90
C GLY A 149 13.79 8.15 -15.47
N GLU A 150 12.77 8.20 -14.61
CA GLU A 150 12.84 8.57 -13.19
C GLU A 150 13.42 7.45 -12.30
N PHE A 151 14.56 6.88 -12.69
CA PHE A 151 15.10 5.68 -12.03
C PHE A 151 15.46 5.93 -10.55
N GLY A 152 15.88 7.14 -10.18
CA GLY A 152 16.21 7.49 -8.79
C GLY A 152 14.98 7.49 -7.88
N GLU A 153 13.84 7.96 -8.39
CA GLU A 153 12.57 7.90 -7.67
C GLU A 153 12.11 6.44 -7.47
N VAL A 154 12.13 5.66 -8.55
CA VAL A 154 11.77 4.23 -8.50
C VAL A 154 12.69 3.45 -7.56
N GLU A 155 13.99 3.71 -7.59
CA GLU A 155 14.95 3.09 -6.67
C GLU A 155 14.59 3.42 -5.22
N SER A 156 14.28 4.68 -4.91
CA SER A 156 13.91 5.12 -3.55
C SER A 156 12.62 4.45 -3.07
N MET A 157 11.61 4.32 -3.95
CA MET A 157 10.36 3.60 -3.65
C MET A 157 10.64 2.12 -3.31
N LEU A 158 11.48 1.45 -4.11
CA LEU A 158 11.85 0.05 -3.87
C LEU A 158 12.66 -0.15 -2.58
N ARG A 159 13.58 0.77 -2.27
CA ARG A 159 14.36 0.75 -1.02
C ARG A 159 13.49 0.97 0.21
N SER A 160 12.57 1.94 0.14
CA SER A 160 11.58 2.16 1.18
C SER A 160 10.70 0.93 1.38
N PHE A 161 10.25 0.28 0.29
CA PHE A 161 9.46 -0.94 0.37
C PHE A 161 10.24 -2.12 0.97
N GLN A 162 11.54 -2.27 0.65
CA GLN A 162 12.39 -3.30 1.24
C GLN A 162 12.41 -3.21 2.77
N LYS A 163 12.53 -1.98 3.31
CA LYS A 163 12.49 -1.72 4.76
C LYS A 163 11.09 -1.97 5.35
N PHE A 164 10.05 -1.55 4.65
CA PHE A 164 8.66 -1.81 5.05
C PHE A 164 8.37 -3.32 5.17
N LEU A 165 8.82 -4.15 4.22
CA LEU A 165 8.57 -5.59 4.26
C LEU A 165 9.16 -6.29 5.48
N GLN A 166 10.31 -5.83 5.97
CA GLN A 166 10.90 -6.37 7.19
C GLN A 166 9.96 -6.23 8.39
N LYS A 167 9.19 -5.13 8.45
CA LYS A 167 8.16 -4.90 9.48
C LYS A 167 6.89 -5.70 9.17
N PHE A 168 6.37 -5.62 7.95
CA PHE A 168 5.13 -6.27 7.52
C PHE A 168 5.12 -7.79 7.71
N TYR A 169 6.28 -8.45 7.56
CA TYR A 169 6.46 -9.90 7.72
C TYR A 169 7.21 -10.33 8.99
N SER A 170 7.51 -9.41 9.90
CA SER A 170 8.19 -9.77 11.16
C SER A 170 7.34 -10.71 12.02
N ASP A 171 7.99 -11.41 12.95
CA ASP A 171 7.28 -12.21 13.96
C ASP A 171 6.33 -11.29 14.75
N SER A 172 5.09 -11.73 14.99
CA SER A 172 4.07 -10.95 15.72
C SER A 172 4.55 -10.54 17.12
N ASP A 173 5.35 -11.38 17.78
CA ASP A 173 5.99 -11.10 19.08
C ASP A 173 7.06 -9.99 19.05
N LYS A 174 7.63 -9.69 17.88
CA LYS A 174 8.72 -8.70 17.70
C LYS A 174 8.24 -7.39 17.09
N TYR A 175 6.94 -7.27 16.83
CA TYR A 175 6.38 -6.12 16.14
C TYR A 175 6.13 -4.97 17.13
N VAL A 176 6.99 -3.95 17.11
CA VAL A 176 6.97 -2.81 18.07
C VAL A 176 6.61 -1.47 17.39
N THR A 177 6.06 -1.48 16.17
CA THR A 177 5.76 -0.25 15.43
C THR A 177 4.30 0.19 15.52
N ASN A 178 4.04 1.50 15.37
CA ASN A 178 2.69 2.06 15.23
C ASN A 178 2.00 1.45 13.99
N GLY A 179 0.82 0.85 14.18
CA GLY A 179 0.03 0.19 13.14
C GLY A 179 0.11 -1.30 13.26
N SER A 180 -1.00 -2.01 13.36
CA SER A 180 -1.02 -3.47 13.51
C SER A 180 -0.98 -4.22 12.18
N THR A 181 -0.32 -3.65 11.17
CA THR A 181 -0.22 -4.20 9.82
C THR A 181 0.89 -5.26 9.75
N ASN A 182 0.74 -6.30 10.54
CA ASN A 182 1.61 -7.47 10.52
C ASN A 182 0.87 -8.65 9.87
N ARG A 183 1.39 -9.16 8.75
CA ARG A 183 0.78 -10.28 8.02
C ARG A 183 0.61 -11.51 8.91
N ASN A 184 1.60 -11.84 9.73
CA ASN A 184 1.56 -13.04 10.56
C ASN A 184 0.47 -12.90 11.63
N GLY A 185 0.37 -11.75 12.30
CA GLY A 185 -0.66 -11.50 13.29
C GLY A 185 -2.08 -11.54 12.71
N VAL A 186 -2.29 -11.02 11.49
CA VAL A 186 -3.60 -11.11 10.81
C VAL A 186 -3.91 -12.55 10.39
N THR A 187 -2.96 -13.27 9.79
CA THR A 187 -3.21 -14.61 9.20
C THR A 187 -3.20 -15.75 10.21
N HIS A 188 -2.59 -15.56 11.38
CA HIS A 188 -2.54 -16.56 12.45
C HIS A 188 -3.51 -16.26 13.60
N GLY A 189 -4.27 -15.16 13.52
CA GLY A 189 -5.30 -14.82 14.51
C GLY A 189 -4.74 -14.24 15.82
N ASP A 190 -3.50 -13.74 15.81
CA ASP A 190 -2.91 -13.06 16.97
C ASP A 190 -3.55 -11.68 17.22
N PHE A 191 -4.21 -11.13 16.20
CA PHE A 191 -4.90 -9.85 16.26
C PHE A 191 -6.42 -10.02 16.37
N THR A 192 -6.98 -9.38 17.39
CA THR A 192 -8.42 -9.21 17.59
C THR A 192 -8.95 -8.06 16.72
N ASP A 193 -10.27 -7.88 16.67
CA ASP A 193 -10.91 -6.81 15.89
C ASP A 193 -10.39 -5.41 16.21
N THR A 194 -9.94 -5.17 17.45
CA THR A 194 -9.35 -3.91 17.91
C THR A 194 -7.90 -3.70 17.47
N LYS A 195 -7.26 -4.75 16.97
CA LYS A 195 -5.83 -4.79 16.61
C LYS A 195 -5.60 -4.89 15.11
N PHE A 196 -6.58 -4.76 14.22
CA PHE A 196 -6.31 -4.50 12.79
C PHE A 196 -7.60 -4.06 12.10
N GLY A 197 -7.51 -3.70 10.83
CA GLY A 197 -8.67 -3.26 10.05
C GLY A 197 -8.88 -1.75 10.10
N SER A 198 -7.90 -0.99 10.56
CA SER A 198 -7.88 0.46 10.39
C SER A 198 -7.68 0.84 8.92
N ALA A 199 -8.01 2.09 8.57
CA ALA A 199 -7.68 2.62 7.25
C ALA A 199 -6.17 2.57 6.95
N LEU A 200 -5.34 2.78 7.98
CA LEU A 200 -3.89 2.70 7.86
C LEU A 200 -3.42 1.29 7.48
N ASP A 201 -4.02 0.25 8.07
CA ASP A 201 -3.69 -1.15 7.73
C ASP A 201 -4.01 -1.46 6.27
N PHE A 202 -5.17 -0.97 5.79
CA PHE A 202 -5.55 -1.09 4.39
C PHE A 202 -4.54 -0.39 3.48
N TYR A 203 -4.19 0.87 3.76
CA TYR A 203 -3.25 1.63 2.94
C TYR A 203 -1.85 1.02 2.90
N LYS A 204 -1.34 0.53 4.03
CA LYS A 204 -0.06 -0.19 4.09
C LYS A 204 -0.08 -1.48 3.27
N THR A 205 -1.18 -2.22 3.34
CA THR A 205 -1.32 -3.48 2.58
C THR A 205 -1.48 -3.22 1.08
N LEU A 206 -2.26 -2.20 0.70
CA LEU A 206 -2.43 -1.81 -0.70
C LEU A 206 -1.14 -1.23 -1.30
N ALA A 207 -0.35 -0.48 -0.53
CA ALA A 207 0.97 0.00 -0.95
C ALA A 207 1.88 -1.16 -1.41
N ALA A 208 1.78 -2.32 -0.77
CA ALA A 208 2.53 -3.51 -1.18
C ALA A 208 2.06 -4.04 -2.55
N VAL A 209 0.75 -4.03 -2.81
CA VAL A 209 0.20 -4.36 -4.14
C VAL A 209 0.68 -3.37 -5.18
N ASP A 210 0.69 -2.08 -4.86
CA ASP A 210 1.12 -1.01 -5.77
C ASP A 210 2.61 -1.12 -6.13
N ILE A 211 3.49 -1.40 -5.16
CA ILE A 211 4.91 -1.60 -5.45
C ILE A 211 5.13 -2.88 -6.28
N LEU A 212 4.40 -3.96 -6.02
CA LEU A 212 4.48 -5.16 -6.86
C LEU A 212 3.97 -4.90 -8.28
N CYS A 213 2.93 -4.06 -8.43
CA CYS A 213 2.47 -3.55 -9.71
C CYS A 213 3.55 -2.72 -10.42
N LEU A 214 4.29 -1.89 -9.68
CA LEU A 214 5.45 -1.16 -10.21
C LEU A 214 6.56 -2.12 -10.65
N ILE A 215 6.93 -3.12 -9.85
CA ILE A 215 7.96 -4.12 -10.19
C ILE A 215 7.61 -4.92 -11.45
N SER A 216 6.31 -5.13 -11.72
CA SER A 216 5.84 -5.86 -12.90
C SER A 216 6.07 -5.11 -14.22
N THR A 217 6.13 -3.77 -14.20
CA THR A 217 6.13 -2.97 -15.46
C THR A 217 7.19 -1.87 -15.50
N PHE A 218 7.71 -1.44 -14.35
CA PHE A 218 8.55 -0.26 -14.16
C PHE A 218 7.98 1.02 -14.80
N GLN A 219 6.65 1.16 -14.80
CA GLN A 219 5.96 2.36 -15.29
C GLN A 219 5.44 3.18 -14.09
N PRO A 220 6.17 4.23 -13.64
CA PRO A 220 5.87 4.92 -12.38
C PRO A 220 4.70 5.92 -12.46
N PHE A 221 4.22 6.26 -13.65
CA PHE A 221 3.17 7.26 -13.83
C PHE A 221 1.82 6.74 -13.35
N PRO A 222 0.97 7.49 -12.63
CA PRO A 222 -0.39 7.06 -12.28
C PRO A 222 -1.27 6.74 -13.51
N PRO A 223 -2.31 5.89 -13.35
CA PRO A 223 -3.30 5.72 -14.41
C PRO A 223 -4.08 7.02 -14.61
N ARG A 224 -4.50 7.29 -15.84
CA ARG A 224 -5.43 8.39 -16.12
C ARG A 224 -6.83 8.01 -15.66
N GLU A 225 -7.58 9.01 -15.22
CA GLU A 225 -9.01 8.84 -14.96
C GLU A 225 -9.77 8.62 -16.28
N SER A 226 -10.75 7.73 -16.24
CA SER A 226 -11.74 7.53 -17.30
C SER A 226 -13.12 7.99 -16.81
N ILE A 227 -14.13 7.96 -17.68
CA ILE A 227 -15.52 8.26 -17.29
C ILE A 227 -16.00 7.22 -16.28
N GLU A 228 -15.65 5.96 -16.51
CA GLU A 228 -16.00 4.82 -15.66
C GLU A 228 -15.29 4.93 -14.30
N SER A 229 -14.02 5.35 -14.26
CA SER A 229 -13.31 5.52 -12.98
C SER A 229 -13.89 6.68 -12.17
N LYS A 230 -14.37 7.74 -12.81
CA LYS A 230 -15.09 8.82 -12.12
C LYS A 230 -16.43 8.34 -11.56
N ALA A 231 -17.17 7.53 -12.32
CA ALA A 231 -18.41 6.92 -11.82
C ALA A 231 -18.15 6.02 -10.61
N LEU A 232 -17.13 5.16 -10.68
CA LEU A 232 -16.75 4.30 -9.55
C LEU A 232 -16.25 5.11 -8.33
N ALA A 233 -15.54 6.22 -8.54
CA ALA A 233 -15.15 7.11 -7.45
C ALA A 233 -16.37 7.68 -6.70
N MET A 234 -17.45 8.02 -7.42
CA MET A 234 -18.71 8.45 -6.81
C MET A 234 -19.39 7.33 -6.02
N CYS A 235 -19.32 6.09 -6.50
CA CYS A 235 -19.79 4.93 -5.74
C CYS A 235 -18.99 4.77 -4.44
N TYR A 236 -17.66 4.87 -4.47
CA TYR A 236 -16.82 4.80 -3.29
C TYR A 236 -17.10 5.93 -2.29
N LEU A 237 -17.31 7.16 -2.76
CA LEU A 237 -17.73 8.27 -1.90
C LEU A 237 -19.09 7.99 -1.23
N THR A 238 -20.05 7.41 -1.96
CA THR A 238 -21.35 7.04 -1.42
C THR A 238 -21.20 5.97 -0.34
N CYS A 239 -20.43 4.91 -0.61
CA CYS A 239 -20.14 3.85 0.36
C CYS A 239 -19.51 4.40 1.65
N LYS A 240 -18.57 5.34 1.50
CA LYS A 240 -17.91 6.00 2.63
C LYS A 240 -18.90 6.77 3.49
N ASN A 241 -19.74 7.60 2.86
CA ASN A 241 -20.75 8.39 3.56
C ASN A 241 -21.76 7.50 4.31
N GLU A 242 -22.21 6.41 3.68
CA GLU A 242 -23.11 5.43 4.30
C GLU A 242 -22.45 4.72 5.49
N SER A 243 -21.18 4.32 5.35
CA SER A 243 -20.39 3.72 6.41
C SER A 243 -20.25 4.65 7.61
N GLU A 244 -19.93 5.92 7.38
CA GLU A 244 -19.82 6.95 8.42
C GLU A 244 -21.16 7.17 9.13
N ALA A 245 -22.26 7.27 8.38
CA ALA A 245 -23.61 7.40 8.93
C ALA A 245 -23.98 6.18 9.79
N ARG A 246 -23.72 4.97 9.29
CA ARG A 246 -23.97 3.71 10.00
C ARG A 246 -23.17 3.64 11.30
N ASN A 247 -21.88 3.98 11.27
CA ASN A 247 -21.03 3.98 12.46
C ASN A 247 -21.51 4.99 13.51
N LYS A 248 -21.95 6.17 13.09
CA LYS A 248 -22.55 7.17 13.98
C LYS A 248 -23.83 6.62 14.65
N SER A 249 -24.72 6.00 13.88
CA SER A 249 -25.93 5.39 14.41
C SER A 249 -25.65 4.26 15.40
N TRP A 250 -24.67 3.40 15.13
CA TRP A 250 -24.28 2.31 16.05
C TRP A 250 -23.70 2.83 17.36
N ARG A 251 -22.85 3.85 17.34
CA ARG A 251 -22.31 4.44 18.58
C ARG A 251 -23.42 5.00 19.47
N LEU A 252 -24.36 5.74 18.88
CA LEU A 252 -25.52 6.26 19.61
C LEU A 252 -26.41 5.17 20.20
N PHE A 253 -26.47 3.99 19.58
CA PHE A 253 -27.21 2.84 20.09
C PHE A 253 -26.48 2.14 21.25
N LEU A 254 -25.16 2.02 21.19
CA LEU A 254 -24.35 1.33 22.22
C LEU A 254 -24.07 2.19 23.46
N GLU A 255 -24.24 3.51 23.36
CA GLU A 255 -24.08 4.46 24.48
C GLU A 255 -25.38 4.69 25.30
N GLN A 256 -26.47 3.99 24.96
CA GLN A 256 -27.75 3.97 25.69
C GLN A 256 -27.86 2.73 26.59
#